data_AF-A0A163GP88-F1
#
_entry.id   AF-A0A163GP88-F1
#
_cell.length_a   1.000
_cell.length_b   1.000
_cell.length_c   1.000
_cell.angle_alpha   90.00
_cell.angle_beta   90.00
_cell.angle_gamma   90.00
#
_symmetry.space_group_name_H-M   'P 1'
#
loop_
_entity.id
_entity.type
_entity.pdbx_description
1 polymer ?
#
loop_
_entity_poly.entity_id
_entity_poly.type
_entity_poly.pdbx_seq_one_letter_code
_entity_poly.pdbx_strand_id
1 'polypeptide(L)'
;MNQSFNEKPDIKDLNQLDAGVLIHKYICILAMMNFGTAEEKRLAMKKLPELERMLAGHINEAAFKNAIEKLDWNQEEVNLLNAV
;
A
#
# COMPACT_ATOMS: atom_id res chain seq x y z
N MET A 1 3.84 8.28 25.77
CA MET A 1 3.40 7.71 24.47
C MET A 1 2.99 6.28 24.73
N ASN A 2 1.69 5.99 24.77
CA ASN A 2 1.23 4.62 24.99
C ASN A 2 1.29 3.86 23.66
N GLN A 3 2.22 2.92 23.56
CA GLN A 3 2.32 1.99 22.44
C GLN A 3 1.19 0.96 22.57
N SER A 4 0.23 1.01 21.64
CA SER A 4 -0.85 0.00 21.54
C SER A 4 -0.27 -1.29 20.95
N PHE A 5 0.31 -2.14 21.79
CA PHE A 5 0.88 -3.44 21.40
C PHE A 5 -0.16 -4.53 21.08
N ASN A 6 -1.44 -4.19 20.90
CA ASN A 6 -2.50 -5.21 20.84
C ASN A 6 -3.62 -4.91 19.85
N GLU A 7 -3.36 -4.07 18.84
CA GLU A 7 -4.33 -3.89 17.76
C GLU A 7 -4.32 -5.15 16.87
N LYS A 8 -5.46 -5.84 16.78
CA LYS A 8 -5.59 -7.01 15.90
C LYS A 8 -5.62 -6.54 14.45
N PRO A 9 -5.03 -7.28 13.50
CA PRO A 9 -5.20 -7.03 12.06
C PRO A 9 -6.68 -6.86 11.72
N ASP A 10 -7.03 -5.74 11.11
CA ASP A 10 -8.41 -5.42 10.77
C ASP A 10 -8.51 -4.77 9.39
N ILE A 11 -9.57 -5.13 8.67
CA ILE A 11 -9.94 -4.58 7.36
C ILE A 11 -11.40 -4.17 7.46
N LYS A 12 -11.67 -2.88 7.31
CA LYS A 12 -13.02 -2.32 7.38
C LYS A 12 -13.47 -1.83 6.02
N ASP A 13 -14.73 -2.09 5.70
CA ASP A 13 -15.42 -1.53 4.54
C ASP A 13 -14.75 -1.82 3.17
N LEU A 14 -13.93 -2.88 3.10
CA LEU A 14 -13.39 -3.43 1.87
C LEU A 14 -13.79 -4.89 1.76
N ASN A 15 -14.53 -5.22 0.70
CA ASN A 15 -14.71 -6.62 0.31
C ASN A 15 -13.59 -7.08 -0.64
N GLN A 16 -13.61 -8.35 -1.02
CA GLN A 16 -12.59 -8.94 -1.90
C GLN A 16 -12.54 -8.29 -3.30
N LEU A 17 -13.68 -7.87 -3.83
CA LEU A 17 -13.74 -7.17 -5.12
C LEU A 17 -13.10 -5.79 -5.02
N ASP A 18 -13.40 -5.04 -3.96
CA ASP A 18 -12.80 -3.72 -3.72
C ASP A 18 -11.28 -3.84 -3.59
N ALA A 19 -10.82 -4.82 -2.81
CA ALA A 19 -9.39 -5.11 -2.66
C ALA A 19 -8.73 -5.45 -4.01
N GLY A 20 -9.37 -6.27 -4.85
CA GLY A 20 -8.86 -6.61 -6.18
C GLY A 20 -8.73 -5.40 -7.10
N VAL A 21 -9.73 -4.51 -7.09
CA VAL A 21 -9.71 -3.25 -7.86
C VAL A 21 -8.59 -2.33 -7.37
N LEU A 22 -8.41 -2.22 -6.04
CA LEU A 22 -7.37 -1.38 -5.43
C LEU A 22 -5.97 -1.89 -5.77
N ILE A 23 -5.74 -3.20 -5.69
CA ILE A 23 -4.46 -3.83 -6.09
C ILE A 23 -4.16 -3.54 -7.55
N HIS A 24 -5.14 -3.70 -8.45
CA HIS A 24 -4.94 -3.44 -9.87
C HIS A 24 -4.61 -1.97 -10.14
N LYS A 25 -5.28 -1.03 -9.46
CA LYS A 25 -4.94 0.41 -9.53
C LYS A 25 -3.51 0.68 -9.06
N TYR A 26 -3.09 0.05 -7.96
CA TYR A 26 -1.74 0.19 -7.42
C TYR A 26 -0.69 -0.28 -8.44
N ILE A 27 -0.91 -1.47 -9.05
CA ILE A 27 -0.05 -2.01 -10.11
C ILE A 27 0.07 -1.04 -11.29
N CYS A 28 -1.05 -0.50 -11.78
CA CYS A 28 -1.04 0.46 -12.89
C CYS A 28 -0.28 1.74 -12.55
N ILE A 29 -0.44 2.27 -11.34
CA ILE A 29 0.28 3.47 -10.88
C ILE A 29 1.78 3.20 -10.82
N LEU A 30 2.20 2.07 -10.26
CA LEU A 30 3.62 1.69 -10.22
C LEU A 30 4.19 1.48 -11.62
N ALA A 31 3.43 0.86 -12.53
CA ALA A 31 3.84 0.69 -13.92
C ALA A 31 4.04 2.05 -14.62
N MET A 32 3.13 3.01 -14.40
CA MET A 32 3.27 4.38 -14.90
C MET A 32 4.52 5.09 -14.34
N MET A 33 4.82 4.93 -13.05
CA MET A 33 6.02 5.53 -12.45
C MET A 33 7.33 4.99 -13.05
N ASN A 34 7.39 3.66 -13.22
CA ASN A 34 8.64 3.00 -13.63
C ASN A 34 8.84 3.04 -15.15
N PHE A 35 7.77 2.79 -15.92
CA PHE A 35 7.84 2.55 -17.36
C PHE A 35 7.06 3.54 -18.22
N GLY A 36 6.31 4.46 -17.59
CA GLY A 36 5.51 5.45 -18.30
C GLY A 36 6.32 6.60 -18.91
N THR A 37 5.64 7.35 -19.77
CA THR A 37 6.07 8.66 -20.29
C THR A 37 6.22 9.70 -19.16
N ALA A 38 6.86 10.83 -19.44
CA ALA A 38 7.02 11.91 -18.46
C ALA A 38 5.68 12.39 -17.87
N GLU A 39 4.62 12.44 -18.70
CA GLU A 39 3.28 12.84 -18.24
C GLU A 39 2.62 11.77 -17.37
N GLU A 40 2.76 10.48 -17.73
CA GLU A 40 2.27 9.37 -16.91
C GLU A 40 2.99 9.29 -15.57
N LYS A 41 4.30 9.52 -15.53
CA LYS A 41 5.07 9.61 -14.27
C LYS A 41 4.56 10.73 -13.39
N ARG A 42 4.32 11.92 -13.97
CA ARG A 42 3.76 13.07 -13.25
C ARG A 42 2.37 12.79 -12.69
N LEU A 43 1.52 12.14 -13.48
CA LEU A 43 0.19 11.70 -13.04
C LEU A 43 0.29 10.68 -11.90
N ALA A 44 1.17 9.70 -12.02
CA ALA A 44 1.34 8.64 -11.04
C ALA A 44 1.86 9.19 -9.69
N MET A 45 2.81 10.13 -9.70
CA MET A 45 3.26 10.84 -8.50
C MET A 45 2.13 11.57 -7.76
N LYS A 46 1.11 12.04 -8.48
CA LYS A 46 -0.09 12.62 -7.86
C LYS A 46 -1.05 11.55 -7.33
N LYS A 47 -1.20 10.45 -8.06
CA LYS A 47 -2.20 9.41 -7.79
C LYS A 47 -1.81 8.42 -6.69
N LEU A 48 -0.53 8.13 -6.53
CA LEU A 48 -0.05 7.20 -5.50
C LEU A 48 -0.44 7.67 -4.08
N PRO A 49 -0.17 8.93 -3.66
CA PRO A 49 -0.55 9.39 -2.32
C PRO A 49 -2.06 9.54 -2.12
N GLU A 50 -2.85 9.72 -3.20
CA GLU A 50 -4.31 9.70 -3.13
C GLU A 50 -4.83 8.29 -2.79
N LEU A 51 -4.23 7.25 -3.41
CA LEU A 51 -4.60 5.86 -3.18
C LEU A 51 -4.16 5.37 -1.79
N GLU A 52 -2.95 5.72 -1.34
CA GLU A 52 -2.45 5.33 -0.01
C GLU A 52 -3.27 5.94 1.13
N ARG A 53 -3.67 7.22 0.99
CA ARG A 53 -4.56 7.86 1.98
C ARG A 53 -5.93 7.20 2.04
N MET A 54 -6.45 6.72 0.91
CA MET A 54 -7.70 5.97 0.90
C MET A 54 -7.53 4.65 1.66
N LEU A 55 -6.46 3.90 1.40
CA LEU A 55 -6.20 2.61 2.05
C LEU A 55 -5.99 2.73 3.56
N ALA A 56 -5.35 3.80 4.04
CA ALA A 56 -5.13 4.04 5.46
C ALA A 56 -6.42 4.16 6.29
N GLY A 57 -7.56 4.49 5.65
CA GLY A 57 -8.87 4.51 6.31
C GLY A 57 -9.53 3.14 6.48
N HIS A 58 -9.06 2.13 5.74
CA HIS A 58 -9.67 0.81 5.67
C HIS A 58 -8.83 -0.30 6.30
N ILE A 59 -7.53 -0.07 6.46
CA ILE A 59 -6.57 -1.09 6.93
C ILE A 59 -5.74 -0.48 8.05
N ASN A 60 -5.69 -1.16 9.21
CA ASN A 60 -4.86 -0.70 10.32
C ASN A 60 -3.40 -1.14 10.18
N GLU A 61 -2.51 -0.49 10.93
CA GLU A 61 -1.06 -0.76 10.88
C GLU A 61 -0.72 -2.22 11.23
N ALA A 62 -1.50 -2.83 12.14
CA ALA A 62 -1.34 -4.23 12.52
C ALA A 62 -1.59 -5.20 11.34
N ALA A 63 -2.54 -4.89 10.45
CA ALA A 63 -2.77 -5.68 9.25
C ALA A 63 -1.61 -5.59 8.25
N PHE A 64 -1.00 -4.40 8.10
CA PHE A 64 0.22 -4.26 7.30
C PHE A 64 1.38 -5.07 7.87
N LYS A 65 1.66 -4.96 9.17
CA LYS A 65 2.73 -5.74 9.82
C LYS A 65 2.51 -7.24 9.68
N ASN A 66 1.26 -7.70 9.89
CA ASN A 66 0.93 -9.10 9.74
C ASN A 66 1.10 -9.60 8.30
N ALA A 67 0.79 -8.76 7.30
CA ALA A 67 1.01 -9.10 5.90
C ALA A 67 2.52 -9.21 5.58
N ILE A 68 3.34 -8.27 6.05
CA ILE A 68 4.81 -8.30 5.87
C ILE A 68 5.40 -9.59 6.46
N GLU A 69 5.03 -9.93 7.70
CA GLU A 69 5.49 -11.15 8.38
C GLU A 69 5.06 -12.44 7.66
N LYS A 70 3.82 -12.48 7.13
CA LYS A 70 3.27 -13.67 6.49
C LYS A 70 3.69 -13.86 5.04
N LEU A 71 3.99 -12.78 4.33
CA LEU A 71 4.37 -12.82 2.93
C LEU A 71 5.88 -13.02 2.74
N ASP A 72 6.63 -13.19 3.83
CA ASP A 72 8.09 -13.35 3.82
C ASP A 72 8.77 -12.27 2.98
N TRP A 73 8.20 -11.05 3.01
CA TRP A 73 8.79 -9.90 2.33
C TRP A 73 10.18 -9.72 2.93
N ASN A 74 11.18 -10.02 2.11
CA ASN A 74 12.54 -10.00 2.60
C ASN A 74 12.85 -8.57 3.05
N GLN A 75 13.71 -8.43 4.06
CA GLN A 75 14.02 -7.11 4.62
C GLN A 75 14.54 -6.13 3.55
N GLU A 76 15.07 -6.63 2.43
CA GLU A 76 15.48 -5.86 1.24
C GLU A 76 14.30 -5.19 0.50
N GLU A 77 13.19 -5.89 0.31
CA GLU A 77 11.96 -5.40 -0.33
C GLU A 77 11.26 -4.35 0.54
N VAL A 78 11.26 -4.55 1.85
CA VAL A 78 10.75 -3.58 2.84
C VAL A 78 11.63 -2.34 2.91
N ASN A 79 12.96 -2.50 2.78
CA ASN A 79 13.90 -1.38 2.79
C ASN A 79 13.82 -0.54 1.50
N LEU A 80 13.52 -1.15 0.35
CA LEU A 80 13.27 -0.44 -0.90
C LEU A 80 12.04 0.48 -0.83
N LEU A 81 11.01 0.08 -0.08
CA LEU A 81 9.80 0.89 0.13
C LEU A 81 10.03 2.10 1.06
N ASN A 82 10.98 2.01 1.99
CA ASN A 82 11.28 3.07 2.97
C ASN A 82 12.43 4.01 2.56
N ALA A 83 13.07 3.75 1.41
CA ALA A 83 14.21 4.54 0.91
C ALA A 83 13.80 5.67 -0.06
N VAL A 84 12.50 5.91 -0.25
CA VAL A 84 11.93 6.97 -1.10
C VAL A 84 11.35 8.10 -0.25
#